data_AF-A0A5E7Y1N7-F1
#
_entry.id   AF-A0A5E7Y1N7-F1
#
_cell.length_a   1.000
_cell.length_b   1.000
_cell.length_c   1.000
_cell.angle_alpha   90.00
_cell.angle_beta   90.00
_cell.angle_gamma   90.00
#
_symmetry.space_group_name_H-M   'P 1'
#
loop_
_entity.id
_entity.type
_entity.pdbx_description
1 polymer ?
#
loop_
_entity_poly.entity_id
_entity_poly.type
_entity_poly.pdbx_seq_one_letter_code
_entity_poly.pdbx_strand_id
1 'polypeptide(L)'
;MQNDISIRKVHVPLLRPEDAIHHLGSPTHWQPGRSAKSVVDLWFAANALPSSVQAALSNDAVLRDCTLLDAFLERSVDLGDGQRPSQTDLMAIVRHESGLGVLAIEAKVDETFGPTVGEWLADPKGDLPTRTARLDRLCGMLGIDPSATASLRYQLIHRAASAIIEAKRYHAHDAVMLVQSFCPCRSWFDDFSAFATALGFPPPQVGTVSAPKVRDDVALRVGWVAEPNDGPHTRLGTARTVPKLTDLGRVQLSKSFFMRDMLYSEVAMIHGLNNAPDDPDLAIKAGKRLCEELLEPLQDHWGRIAIRSAYRSCEVNGFCNAMQRKKKAGYTCASNENNFAGHIWDRLDENGQMGAMACVVVPGFWAKRQEQGDWRILARWIHEHLPYSTLYFFPTYWAFNIGWHECPEKSIKSYAEPAGTFTP
;
A
#
# COMPACT_ATOMS: atom_id res chain seq x y z
N MET A 1 34.25 9.48 23.33
CA MET A 1 34.12 9.03 21.94
C MET A 1 32.71 9.36 21.49
N GLN A 2 32.55 10.31 20.59
CA GLN A 2 31.26 10.54 19.93
C GLN A 2 30.89 9.24 19.22
N ASN A 3 29.78 8.61 19.61
CA ASN A 3 29.19 7.54 18.82
C ASN A 3 28.86 8.17 17.47
N ASP A 4 29.69 7.88 16.48
CA ASP A 4 29.55 8.39 15.13
C ASP A 4 28.19 7.90 14.61
N ILE A 5 27.25 8.84 14.47
CA ILE A 5 25.85 8.54 14.17
C ILE A 5 25.73 8.22 12.68
N SER A 6 26.33 7.12 12.27
CA SER A 6 26.36 6.67 10.88
C SER A 6 24.96 6.32 10.40
N ILE A 7 24.67 6.73 9.16
CA ILE A 7 23.45 6.30 8.47
C ILE A 7 23.61 4.80 8.19
N ARG A 8 22.77 3.97 8.83
CA ARG A 8 22.85 2.49 8.70
C ARG A 8 22.56 1.97 7.29
N LYS A 9 21.83 2.74 6.47
CA LYS A 9 21.45 2.40 5.09
C LYS A 9 21.37 3.65 4.23
N VAL A 10 22.00 3.64 3.06
CA VAL A 10 21.85 4.71 2.06
C VAL A 10 20.38 4.79 1.63
N HIS A 11 19.86 6.01 1.51
CA HIS A 11 18.51 6.25 1.02
C HIS A 11 18.45 6.13 -0.50
N VAL A 12 17.39 5.53 -1.02
CA VAL A 12 17.13 5.38 -2.45
C VAL A 12 15.79 6.05 -2.75
N PRO A 13 15.68 6.86 -3.83
CA PRO A 13 14.41 7.46 -4.23
C PRO A 13 13.34 6.41 -4.53
N LEU A 14 12.10 6.66 -4.11
CA LEU A 14 10.97 5.84 -4.55
C LEU A 14 10.67 6.11 -6.01
N LEU A 15 10.41 5.05 -6.79
CA LEU A 15 9.94 5.17 -8.18
C LEU A 15 8.42 5.08 -8.27
N ARG A 16 7.79 4.52 -7.23
CA ARG A 16 6.34 4.37 -7.04
C ARG A 16 6.01 4.22 -5.55
N PRO A 17 4.75 4.41 -5.14
CA PRO A 17 4.34 4.28 -3.73
C PRO A 17 4.71 2.92 -3.10
N GLU A 18 4.56 1.83 -3.85
CA GLU A 18 4.73 0.45 -3.37
C GLU A 18 6.17 0.14 -2.95
N ASP A 19 7.16 0.91 -3.41
CA ASP A 19 8.55 0.74 -3.00
C ASP A 19 8.72 0.98 -1.47
N ALA A 20 7.79 1.71 -0.85
CA ALA A 20 7.74 1.91 0.61
C ALA A 20 7.50 0.62 1.39
N ILE A 21 6.88 -0.42 0.80
CA ILE A 21 6.50 -1.67 1.50
C ILE A 21 7.70 -2.33 2.18
N HIS A 22 8.89 -2.25 1.56
CA HIS A 22 10.12 -2.84 2.09
C HIS A 22 10.69 -2.09 3.30
N HIS A 23 10.22 -0.88 3.56
CA HIS A 23 10.65 -0.03 4.66
C HIS A 23 9.71 -0.12 5.87
N LEU A 24 8.46 -0.57 5.67
CA LEU A 24 7.49 -0.74 6.73
C LEU A 24 7.95 -1.79 7.74
N GLY A 25 7.55 -1.62 9.01
CA GLY A 25 7.77 -2.65 10.05
C GLY A 25 7.15 -4.02 9.73
N SER A 26 6.12 -4.05 8.88
CA SER A 26 5.55 -5.26 8.29
C SER A 26 4.90 -4.94 6.93
N PRO A 27 5.06 -5.78 5.90
CA PRO A 27 4.38 -5.57 4.61
C PRO A 27 2.85 -5.65 4.74
N THR A 28 2.33 -6.26 5.82
CA THR A 28 0.88 -6.30 6.08
C THR A 28 0.29 -4.94 6.46
N HIS A 29 1.11 -3.95 6.79
CA HIS A 29 0.65 -2.58 7.08
C HIS A 29 0.25 -1.82 5.81
N TRP A 30 0.72 -2.26 4.63
CA TRP A 30 0.33 -1.67 3.35
C TRP A 30 -1.09 -2.10 2.97
N GLN A 31 -2.09 -1.31 3.39
CA GLN A 31 -3.50 -1.53 3.07
C GLN A 31 -4.20 -0.20 2.80
N PRO A 32 -5.14 -0.14 1.83
CA PRO A 32 -6.02 1.01 1.67
C PRO A 32 -6.72 1.37 2.99
N GLY A 33 -6.80 2.67 3.26
CA GLY A 33 -7.40 3.19 4.49
C GLY A 33 -6.56 2.95 5.76
N ARG A 34 -5.29 2.55 5.65
CA ARG A 34 -4.33 2.51 6.77
C ARG A 34 -3.26 3.58 6.62
N SER A 35 -2.79 4.09 7.75
CA SER A 35 -1.90 5.26 7.85
C SER A 35 -0.67 5.15 6.97
N ALA A 36 0.03 4.01 7.03
CA ALA A 36 1.23 3.76 6.23
C ALA A 36 0.99 3.93 4.72
N LYS A 37 -0.10 3.38 4.17
CA LYS A 37 -0.39 3.54 2.73
C LYS A 37 -0.87 4.97 2.44
N SER A 38 -1.77 5.49 3.27
CA SER A 38 -2.37 6.81 3.06
C SER A 38 -1.35 7.95 3.04
N VAL A 39 -0.37 7.93 3.94
CA VAL A 39 0.69 8.96 3.96
C VAL A 39 1.60 8.83 2.75
N VAL A 40 1.98 7.61 2.36
CA VAL A 40 2.82 7.38 1.19
C VAL A 40 2.12 7.83 -0.09
N ASP A 41 0.86 7.42 -0.30
CA ASP A 41 0.09 7.81 -1.48
C ASP A 41 -0.05 9.33 -1.59
N LEU A 42 -0.41 10.00 -0.49
CA LEU A 42 -0.62 11.45 -0.46
C LEU A 42 0.67 12.22 -0.77
N TRP A 43 1.76 11.88 -0.08
CA TRP A 43 3.05 12.57 -0.26
C TRP A 43 3.68 12.25 -1.62
N PHE A 44 3.57 11.00 -2.09
CA PHE A 44 4.06 10.61 -3.41
C PHE A 44 3.28 11.30 -4.54
N ALA A 45 1.95 11.39 -4.43
CA ALA A 45 1.12 12.07 -5.42
C ALA A 45 1.35 13.59 -5.44
N ALA A 46 1.55 14.20 -4.28
CA ALA A 46 1.88 15.62 -4.17
C ALA A 46 3.28 15.93 -4.73
N ASN A 47 4.26 15.05 -4.47
CA ASN A 47 5.67 15.27 -4.76
C ASN A 47 6.16 16.67 -4.29
N ALA A 48 5.59 17.10 -3.16
CA ALA A 48 5.72 18.39 -2.51
C ALA A 48 5.09 18.27 -1.10
N LEU A 49 5.05 19.36 -0.33
CA LEU A 49 4.21 19.39 0.88
C LEU A 49 2.74 19.22 0.46
N PRO A 50 1.99 18.27 1.05
CA PRO A 50 0.54 18.18 0.83
C PRO A 50 -0.15 19.50 1.20
N SER A 51 -1.23 19.83 0.50
CA SER A 51 -1.94 21.12 0.66
C SER A 51 -2.42 21.35 2.10
N SER A 52 -2.84 20.29 2.77
CA SER A 52 -3.25 20.28 4.18
C SER A 52 -2.09 20.62 5.14
N VAL A 53 -0.89 20.08 4.88
CA VAL A 53 0.33 20.37 5.63
C VAL A 53 0.79 21.80 5.36
N GLN A 54 0.77 22.24 4.10
CA GLN A 54 1.10 23.62 3.73
C GLN A 54 0.15 24.63 4.38
N ALA A 55 -1.16 24.33 4.40
CA ALA A 55 -2.16 25.17 5.07
C ALA A 55 -1.90 25.25 6.58
N ALA A 56 -1.52 24.14 7.22
CA ALA A 56 -1.21 24.13 8.64
C ALA A 56 0.02 24.99 9.02
N LEU A 57 0.98 25.10 8.11
CA LEU A 57 2.19 25.92 8.28
C LEU A 57 1.98 27.39 7.92
N SER A 58 0.90 27.74 7.22
CA SER A 58 0.68 29.09 6.65
C SER A 58 0.66 30.23 7.66
N ASN A 59 0.33 29.93 8.93
CA ASN A 59 0.31 30.90 10.03
C ASN A 59 1.63 30.95 10.81
N ASP A 60 2.60 30.08 10.52
CA ASP A 60 3.90 30.12 11.18
C ASP A 60 4.81 31.18 10.55
N ALA A 61 5.45 32.01 11.38
CA ALA A 61 6.28 33.12 10.90
C ALA A 61 7.50 32.66 10.09
N VAL A 62 8.03 31.46 10.33
CA VAL A 62 9.25 30.95 9.68
C VAL A 62 8.92 29.93 8.61
N LEU A 63 7.94 29.06 8.86
CA LEU A 63 7.65 27.91 8.01
C LEU A 63 6.54 28.14 6.97
N ARG A 64 5.84 29.28 7.00
CA ARG A 64 4.73 29.59 6.07
C ARG A 64 5.05 29.41 4.58
N ASP A 65 6.27 29.77 4.19
CA ASP A 65 6.72 29.77 2.79
C ASP A 65 7.83 28.72 2.57
N CYS A 66 7.89 27.69 3.41
CA CYS A 66 8.89 26.65 3.29
C CYS A 66 8.66 25.74 2.06
N THR A 67 9.75 25.23 1.52
CA THR A 67 9.74 24.31 0.37
C THR A 67 10.32 22.96 0.77
N LEU A 68 9.66 21.86 0.39
CA LEU A 68 10.19 20.51 0.58
C LEU A 68 11.51 20.34 -0.18
N LEU A 69 12.56 19.88 0.52
CA LEU A 69 13.83 19.47 -0.07
C LEU A 69 13.89 17.96 -0.26
N ASP A 70 13.55 17.21 0.78
CA ASP A 70 13.59 15.76 0.80
C ASP A 70 12.56 15.20 1.79
N ALA A 71 12.14 13.95 1.60
CA ALA A 71 11.30 13.22 2.55
C ALA A 71 11.75 11.76 2.66
N PHE A 72 11.79 11.25 3.90
CA PHE A 72 12.18 9.88 4.21
C PHE A 72 11.02 9.16 4.88
N LEU A 73 10.56 8.08 4.27
CA LEU A 73 9.57 7.19 4.88
C LEU A 73 10.23 6.27 5.90
N GLU A 74 9.49 5.96 6.97
CA GLU A 74 9.90 4.99 8.00
C GLU A 74 11.28 5.34 8.59
N ARG A 75 11.51 6.63 8.87
CA ARG A 75 12.79 7.16 9.34
C ARG A 75 13.08 6.65 10.75
N SER A 76 14.04 5.74 10.84
CA SER A 76 14.61 5.27 12.10
C SER A 76 15.55 6.33 12.69
N VAL A 77 15.20 6.86 13.85
CA VAL A 77 15.97 7.84 14.63
C VAL A 77 16.49 7.20 15.90
N ASP A 78 17.81 7.19 16.05
CA ASP A 78 18.47 6.80 17.29
C ASP A 78 18.20 7.87 18.36
N LEU A 79 17.74 7.45 19.53
CA LEU A 79 17.45 8.36 20.65
C LEU A 79 18.67 8.60 21.56
N GLY A 80 19.85 8.15 21.15
CA GLY A 80 21.13 8.44 21.80
C GLY A 80 21.43 7.55 23.01
N ASP A 81 20.72 6.43 23.17
CA ASP A 81 20.84 5.55 24.33
C ASP A 81 21.19 4.09 24.02
N GLY A 82 21.49 3.79 22.76
CA GLY A 82 21.85 2.46 22.31
C GLY A 82 20.70 1.45 22.35
N GLN A 83 19.48 1.87 22.69
CA GLN A 83 18.30 1.01 22.68
C GLN A 83 17.61 1.03 21.30
N ARG A 84 16.43 0.41 21.22
CA ARG A 84 15.62 0.41 20.00
C ARG A 84 15.34 1.85 19.54
N PRO A 85 15.59 2.20 18.26
CA PRO A 85 15.32 3.53 17.74
C PRO A 85 13.81 3.83 17.65
N SER A 86 13.47 5.11 17.52
CA SER A 86 12.14 5.60 17.18
C SER A 86 11.97 5.56 15.66
N GLN A 87 10.90 4.96 15.14
CA GLN A 87 10.64 4.88 13.69
C GLN A 87 9.54 5.83 13.21
N THR A 88 9.86 7.04 12.77
CA THR A 88 8.88 8.06 12.34
C THR A 88 8.33 7.74 10.95
N ASP A 89 7.00 7.81 10.76
CA ASP A 89 6.34 7.38 9.52
C ASP A 89 6.83 8.15 8.29
N LEU A 90 6.97 9.48 8.40
CA LEU A 90 7.61 10.30 7.39
C LEU A 90 8.42 11.45 8.04
N MET A 91 9.66 11.62 7.60
CA MET A 91 10.53 12.72 8.01
C MET A 91 10.81 13.61 6.81
N ALA A 92 10.28 14.83 6.79
CA ALA A 92 10.50 15.80 5.73
C ALA A 92 11.53 16.84 6.13
N ILE A 93 12.46 17.13 5.23
CA ILE A 93 13.42 18.23 5.32
C ILE A 93 12.90 19.35 4.45
N VAL A 94 12.71 20.52 5.05
CA VAL A 94 12.22 21.72 4.35
C VAL A 94 13.27 22.81 4.41
N ARG A 95 13.25 23.68 3.40
CA ARG A 95 14.01 24.93 3.38
C ARG A 95 13.06 26.09 3.61
N HIS A 96 13.47 27.04 4.42
CA HIS A 96 12.86 28.36 4.56
C HIS A 96 13.93 29.45 4.39
N GLU A 97 13.55 30.72 4.49
CA GLU A 97 14.43 31.86 4.21
C GLU A 97 15.72 31.85 5.03
N SER A 98 15.62 31.50 6.32
CA SER A 98 16.73 31.53 7.28
C SER A 98 17.49 30.21 7.43
N GLY A 99 17.09 29.12 6.73
CA GLY A 99 17.79 27.84 6.83
C GLY A 99 16.92 26.61 6.55
N LEU A 100 17.15 25.58 7.34
CA LEU A 100 16.48 24.29 7.23
C LEU A 100 15.53 24.07 8.41
N GLY A 101 14.43 23.37 8.12
CA GLY A 101 13.48 22.85 9.10
C GLY A 101 13.26 21.35 8.92
N VAL A 102 12.81 20.69 9.98
CA VAL A 102 12.48 19.26 10.00
C VAL A 102 11.03 19.05 10.41
N LEU A 103 10.29 18.26 9.62
CA LEU A 103 8.91 17.87 9.92
C LEU A 103 8.89 16.36 10.19
N ALA A 104 8.67 15.98 11.44
CA ALA A 104 8.42 14.61 11.85
C ALA A 104 6.90 14.35 11.78
N ILE A 105 6.47 13.64 10.75
CA ILE A 105 5.08 13.29 10.49
C ILE A 105 4.77 11.92 11.08
N GLU A 106 3.74 11.87 11.91
CA GLU A 106 3.12 10.65 12.42
C GLU A 106 1.75 10.50 11.77
N ALA A 107 1.59 9.50 10.92
CA ALA A 107 0.35 9.23 10.20
C ALA A 107 -0.56 8.36 11.07
N LYS A 108 -1.85 8.74 11.18
CA LYS A 108 -2.83 7.98 11.99
C LYS A 108 -4.16 7.79 11.31
N VAL A 109 -4.78 6.64 11.54
CA VAL A 109 -6.21 6.42 11.25
C VAL A 109 -6.94 6.19 12.57
N ASP A 110 -7.36 4.97 12.84
CA ASP A 110 -8.07 4.56 14.05
C ASP A 110 -7.16 3.79 15.02
N GLU A 111 -5.96 3.41 14.59
CA GLU A 111 -4.98 2.76 15.45
C GLU A 111 -4.46 3.70 16.55
N THR A 112 -4.36 3.15 17.76
CA THR A 112 -3.80 3.84 18.93
C THR A 112 -2.34 4.26 18.72
N PHE A 113 -1.91 5.30 19.45
CA PHE A 113 -0.49 5.65 19.66
C PHE A 113 0.27 4.64 20.55
N GLY A 114 -0.31 3.46 20.79
CA GLY A 114 0.27 2.45 21.67
C GLY A 114 0.08 2.80 23.17
N PRO A 115 0.91 2.23 24.05
CA PRO A 115 0.73 2.36 25.49
C PRO A 115 0.95 3.81 25.97
N THR A 116 0.28 4.14 27.06
CA THR A 116 0.68 5.30 27.88
C THR A 116 2.07 5.08 28.49
N VAL A 117 2.72 6.14 28.98
CA VAL A 117 4.01 6.01 29.67
C VAL A 117 3.88 5.12 30.90
N GLY A 118 2.80 5.22 31.67
CA GLY A 118 2.57 4.37 32.83
C GLY A 118 2.47 2.89 32.45
N GLU A 119 1.71 2.58 31.39
CA GLU A 119 1.60 1.22 30.84
C GLU A 119 2.95 0.71 30.30
N TRP A 120 3.70 1.57 29.60
CA TRP A 120 5.00 1.23 29.04
C TRP A 120 6.07 0.99 30.11
N LEU A 121 6.07 1.75 31.21
CA LEU A 121 6.97 1.51 32.34
C LEU A 121 6.60 0.22 33.09
N ALA A 122 5.30 -0.10 33.19
CA ALA A 122 4.80 -1.28 33.87
C ALA A 122 4.95 -2.59 33.08
N ASP A 123 5.26 -2.53 31.77
CA ASP A 123 5.41 -3.75 30.95
C ASP A 123 6.60 -4.61 31.43
N PRO A 124 6.33 -5.86 31.90
CA PRO A 124 7.32 -6.71 32.54
C PRO A 124 8.42 -7.21 31.60
N LYS A 125 8.27 -7.01 30.27
CA LYS A 125 9.28 -7.40 29.28
C LYS A 125 10.47 -6.45 29.22
N GLY A 126 10.42 -5.28 29.87
CA GLY A 126 11.50 -4.30 29.85
C GLY A 126 12.20 -4.12 31.18
N ASP A 127 13.45 -3.67 31.10
CA ASP A 127 14.20 -3.23 32.26
C ASP A 127 13.74 -1.83 32.71
N LEU A 128 13.08 -1.76 33.87
CA LEU A 128 12.50 -0.52 34.39
C LEU A 128 13.54 0.61 34.60
N PRO A 129 14.73 0.37 35.20
CA PRO A 129 15.78 1.39 35.30
C PRO A 129 16.18 1.97 33.93
N THR A 130 16.38 1.12 32.94
CA THR A 130 16.77 1.51 31.58
C THR A 130 15.68 2.31 30.85
N ARG A 131 14.40 1.93 31.03
CA ARG A 131 13.25 2.67 30.47
C ARG A 131 13.02 4.00 31.17
N THR A 132 13.17 4.05 32.50
CA THR A 132 13.05 5.29 33.28
C THR A 132 14.12 6.29 32.89
N ALA A 133 15.39 5.86 32.83
CA ALA A 133 16.48 6.72 32.38
C ALA A 133 16.27 7.23 30.93
N ARG A 134 15.65 6.42 30.06
CA ARG A 134 15.25 6.85 28.72
C ARG A 134 14.16 7.91 28.75
N LEU A 135 13.10 7.70 29.54
CA LEU A 135 12.04 8.68 29.70
C LEU A 135 12.59 10.01 30.22
N ASP A 136 13.45 9.98 31.25
CA ASP A 136 14.02 11.18 31.85
C ASP A 136 14.82 12.01 30.83
N ARG A 137 15.63 11.35 29.98
CA ARG A 137 16.35 12.02 28.90
C ARG A 137 15.42 12.68 27.89
N LEU A 138 14.38 11.95 27.44
CA LEU A 138 13.42 12.47 26.47
C LEU A 138 12.62 13.63 27.05
N CYS A 139 12.20 13.53 28.32
CA CYS A 139 11.51 14.58 29.05
C CYS A 139 12.40 15.82 29.23
N GLY A 140 13.67 15.64 29.57
CA GLY A 140 14.65 16.72 29.67
C GLY A 140 14.84 17.46 28.34
N MET A 141 14.94 16.74 27.22
CA MET A 141 15.02 17.32 25.87
C MET A 141 13.75 18.12 25.52
N LEU A 142 12.58 17.60 25.87
CA LEU A 142 11.28 18.18 25.55
C LEU A 142 10.78 19.21 26.56
N GLY A 143 11.47 19.36 27.70
CA GLY A 143 11.03 20.22 28.80
C GLY A 143 9.70 19.79 29.42
N ILE A 144 9.44 18.48 29.48
CA ILE A 144 8.26 17.89 30.14
C ILE A 144 8.68 17.42 31.54
N ASP A 145 7.84 17.63 32.54
CA ASP A 145 8.02 17.01 33.86
C ASP A 145 7.74 15.50 33.78
N PRO A 146 8.73 14.61 34.03
CA PRO A 146 8.53 13.17 33.98
C PRO A 146 7.37 12.67 34.86
N SER A 147 7.10 13.33 36.00
CA SER A 147 6.03 12.94 36.92
C SER A 147 4.63 13.15 36.34
N ALA A 148 4.49 14.07 35.37
CA ALA A 148 3.23 14.39 34.69
C ALA A 148 3.00 13.56 33.42
N THR A 149 3.88 12.58 33.11
CA THR A 149 3.82 11.84 31.84
C THR A 149 2.99 10.56 31.87
N ALA A 150 2.59 10.07 33.06
CA ALA A 150 2.03 8.73 33.23
C ALA A 150 0.84 8.43 32.30
N SER A 151 -0.04 9.40 32.06
CA SER A 151 -1.21 9.27 31.18
C SER A 151 -0.93 9.59 29.70
N LEU A 152 0.24 10.16 29.37
CA LEU A 152 0.59 10.53 28.01
C LEU A 152 0.98 9.30 27.20
N ARG A 153 0.76 9.34 25.89
CA ARG A 153 1.21 8.29 24.97
C ARG A 153 2.73 8.36 24.80
N TYR A 154 3.42 7.26 25.12
CA TYR A 154 4.88 7.18 24.99
C TYR A 154 5.34 7.49 23.56
N GLN A 155 4.53 7.11 22.56
CA GLN A 155 4.82 7.36 21.16
C GLN A 155 4.99 8.84 20.83
N LEU A 156 4.09 9.71 21.32
CA LEU A 156 4.15 11.15 21.05
C LEU A 156 5.43 11.78 21.59
N ILE A 157 5.87 11.34 22.79
CA ILE A 157 7.12 11.79 23.42
C ILE A 157 8.31 11.45 22.53
N HIS A 158 8.50 10.17 22.17
CA HIS A 158 9.69 9.81 21.41
C HIS A 158 9.66 10.31 19.95
N ARG A 159 8.49 10.58 19.38
CA ARG A 159 8.35 11.23 18.06
C ARG A 159 8.75 12.69 18.07
N ALA A 160 8.33 13.45 19.08
CA ALA A 160 8.77 14.84 19.21
C ALA A 160 10.27 14.94 19.47
N ALA A 161 10.83 14.06 20.31
CA ALA A 161 12.28 13.99 20.50
C ALA A 161 13.01 13.63 19.19
N SER A 162 12.44 12.76 18.37
CA SER A 162 13.00 12.41 17.06
C SER A 162 13.07 13.63 16.12
N ALA A 163 12.08 14.53 16.17
CA ALA A 163 12.08 15.77 15.40
C ALA A 163 13.26 16.69 15.78
N ILE A 164 13.51 16.86 17.09
CA ILE A 164 14.64 17.65 17.61
C ILE A 164 15.98 17.02 17.22
N ILE A 165 16.13 15.71 17.44
CA ILE A 165 17.38 14.99 17.14
C ILE A 165 17.73 15.10 15.65
N GLU A 166 16.75 14.90 14.77
CA GLU A 166 16.98 15.02 13.34
C GLU A 166 17.19 16.46 12.90
N ALA A 167 16.51 17.45 13.52
CA ALA A 167 16.81 18.86 13.27
C ALA A 167 18.28 19.18 13.56
N LYS A 168 18.80 18.74 14.72
CA LYS A 168 20.22 18.90 15.05
C LYS A 168 21.14 18.20 14.05
N ARG A 169 20.80 16.97 13.64
CA ARG A 169 21.58 16.20 12.66
C ARG A 169 21.73 16.96 11.33
N TYR A 170 20.66 17.63 10.89
CA TYR A 170 20.66 18.41 9.64
C TYR A 170 21.07 19.87 9.84
N HIS A 171 21.54 20.27 11.04
CA HIS A 171 21.83 21.67 11.38
C HIS A 171 20.62 22.61 11.13
N ALA A 172 19.42 22.11 11.35
CA ALA A 172 18.17 22.85 11.33
C ALA A 172 17.87 23.43 12.72
N HIS A 173 17.30 24.64 12.74
CA HIS A 173 16.87 25.31 13.97
C HIS A 173 15.38 25.15 14.25
N ASP A 174 14.61 24.71 13.25
CA ASP A 174 13.16 24.59 13.34
C ASP A 174 12.73 23.13 13.20
N ALA A 175 11.85 22.68 14.09
CA ALA A 175 11.27 21.35 14.03
C ALA A 175 9.75 21.38 14.24
N VAL A 176 9.04 20.48 13.57
CA VAL A 176 7.61 20.25 13.75
C VAL A 176 7.39 18.78 14.03
N MET A 177 6.69 18.45 15.12
CA MET A 177 6.03 17.15 15.27
C MET A 177 4.58 17.32 14.82
N LEU A 178 4.22 16.68 13.71
CA LEU A 178 2.89 16.81 13.11
C LEU A 178 2.20 15.45 13.11
N VAL A 179 1.01 15.37 13.70
CA VAL A 179 0.13 14.22 13.45
C VAL A 179 -0.69 14.50 12.20
N GLN A 180 -0.59 13.63 11.20
CA GLN A 180 -1.41 13.67 9.99
C GLN A 180 -2.47 12.56 10.07
N SER A 181 -3.69 12.93 10.43
CA SER A 181 -4.81 12.03 10.65
C SER A 181 -5.60 11.81 9.36
N PHE A 182 -5.79 10.56 8.97
CA PHE A 182 -6.67 10.11 7.90
C PHE A 182 -7.96 9.49 8.45
N CYS A 183 -8.29 9.78 9.72
CA CYS A 183 -9.53 9.37 10.38
C CYS A 183 -10.57 10.50 10.37
N PRO A 184 -11.78 10.27 9.83
CA PRO A 184 -12.85 11.27 9.85
C PRO A 184 -13.25 11.71 11.27
N CYS A 185 -13.21 10.77 12.21
CA CYS A 185 -13.55 11.01 13.62
C CYS A 185 -12.39 11.62 14.42
N ARG A 186 -11.20 11.76 13.81
CA ARG A 186 -9.99 12.31 14.45
C ARG A 186 -9.65 11.58 15.75
N SER A 187 -9.73 10.26 15.72
CA SER A 187 -9.38 9.41 16.86
C SER A 187 -8.03 9.84 17.43
N TRP A 188 -7.93 9.83 18.76
CA TRP A 188 -6.70 10.16 19.51
C TRP A 188 -6.28 11.63 19.51
N PHE A 189 -7.12 12.55 19.01
CA PHE A 189 -6.87 13.99 19.12
C PHE A 189 -6.74 14.45 20.57
N ASP A 190 -7.55 13.89 21.49
CA ASP A 190 -7.50 14.23 22.92
C ASP A 190 -6.16 13.83 23.57
N ASP A 191 -5.62 12.65 23.23
CA ASP A 191 -4.29 12.22 23.68
C ASP A 191 -3.21 13.18 23.16
N PHE A 192 -3.31 13.61 21.90
CA PHE A 192 -2.39 14.60 21.33
C PHE A 192 -2.53 15.97 22.00
N SER A 193 -3.74 16.40 22.31
CA SER A 193 -4.02 17.65 23.03
C SER A 193 -3.42 17.65 24.44
N ALA A 194 -3.58 16.54 25.18
CA ALA A 194 -2.95 16.35 26.49
C ALA A 194 -1.42 16.40 26.39
N PHE A 195 -0.84 15.77 25.36
CA PHE A 195 0.60 15.81 25.11
C PHE A 195 1.10 17.24 24.77
N ALA A 196 0.41 17.96 23.88
CA ALA A 196 0.75 19.34 23.53
C ALA A 196 0.70 20.25 24.77
N THR A 197 -0.30 20.06 25.63
CA THR A 197 -0.43 20.78 26.90
C THR A 197 0.71 20.46 27.85
N ALA A 198 1.15 19.20 27.94
CA ALA A 198 2.30 18.80 28.77
C ALA A 198 3.64 19.38 28.28
N LEU A 199 3.78 19.65 26.97
CA LEU A 199 4.88 20.43 26.40
C LEU A 199 4.77 21.94 26.68
N GLY A 200 3.65 22.36 27.27
CA GLY A 200 3.30 23.73 27.62
C GLY A 200 2.65 24.53 26.48
N PHE A 201 2.28 23.91 25.37
CA PHE A 201 1.54 24.60 24.30
C PHE A 201 0.08 24.82 24.73
N PRO A 202 -0.60 25.85 24.19
CA PRO A 202 -2.04 25.94 24.35
C PRO A 202 -2.74 24.74 23.69
N PRO A 203 -4.01 24.46 24.02
CA PRO A 203 -4.79 23.42 23.36
C PRO A 203 -4.69 23.56 21.83
N PRO A 204 -4.29 22.50 21.11
CA PRO A 204 -4.04 22.58 19.68
C PRO A 204 -5.35 22.77 18.91
N GLN A 205 -5.25 23.45 17.76
CA GLN A 205 -6.35 23.56 16.80
C GLN A 205 -6.03 22.72 15.57
N VAL A 206 -7.00 21.89 15.14
CA VAL A 206 -6.88 21.08 13.92
C VAL A 206 -6.62 21.98 12.71
N GLY A 207 -5.67 21.56 11.87
CA GLY A 207 -5.27 22.28 10.66
C GLY A 207 -4.30 23.43 10.92
N THR A 208 -3.65 23.48 12.08
CA THR A 208 -2.63 24.49 12.43
C THR A 208 -1.45 23.86 13.15
N VAL A 209 -0.30 24.55 13.11
CA VAL A 209 0.83 24.29 14.01
C VAL A 209 0.87 25.33 15.12
N SER A 210 1.39 24.95 16.28
CA SER A 210 1.60 25.85 17.41
C SER A 210 2.66 26.91 17.09
N ALA A 211 2.68 28.00 17.87
CA ALA A 211 3.85 28.88 17.94
C ALA A 211 5.10 28.08 18.41
N PRO A 212 6.32 28.50 18.03
CA PRO A 212 7.53 27.78 18.42
C PRO A 212 7.84 27.88 19.91
N LYS A 213 8.41 26.82 20.47
CA LYS A 213 9.09 26.82 21.77
C LYS A 213 10.48 26.21 21.64
N VAL A 214 11.47 26.90 22.18
CA VAL A 214 12.84 26.39 22.19
C VAL A 214 12.93 25.18 23.13
N ARG A 215 13.42 24.07 22.58
CA ARG A 215 13.65 22.78 23.24
C ARG A 215 14.98 22.24 22.75
N ASP A 216 15.94 22.12 23.67
CA ASP A 216 17.28 21.61 23.37
C ASP A 216 17.88 22.33 22.14
N ASP A 217 17.88 23.67 22.14
CA ASP A 217 18.36 24.56 21.05
C ASP A 217 17.58 24.51 19.72
N VAL A 218 16.43 23.84 19.67
CA VAL A 218 15.56 23.76 18.48
C VAL A 218 14.21 24.41 18.77
N ALA A 219 13.73 25.26 17.86
CA ALA A 219 12.39 25.83 17.86
C ALA A 219 11.36 24.77 17.47
N LEU A 220 10.86 24.03 18.48
CA LEU A 220 9.88 22.97 18.30
C LEU A 220 8.46 23.56 18.18
N ARG A 221 7.71 23.03 17.22
CA ARG A 221 6.26 23.21 17.07
C ARG A 221 5.57 21.86 17.10
N VAL A 222 4.29 21.86 17.46
CA VAL A 222 3.44 20.68 17.36
C VAL A 222 2.18 21.03 16.59
N GLY A 223 1.63 20.08 15.84
CA GLY A 223 0.38 20.31 15.11
C GLY A 223 -0.39 19.03 14.81
N TRP A 224 -1.65 19.22 14.42
CA TRP A 224 -2.51 18.14 13.97
C TRP A 224 -3.20 18.56 12.67
N VAL A 225 -3.08 17.72 11.64
CA VAL A 225 -3.75 17.90 10.36
C VAL A 225 -4.72 16.73 10.15
N ALA A 226 -5.87 17.01 9.55
CA ALA A 226 -6.86 16.00 9.19
C ALA A 226 -7.04 15.98 7.67
N GLU A 227 -6.91 14.81 7.07
CA GLU A 227 -7.14 14.57 5.65
C GLU A 227 -8.60 14.17 5.39
N PRO A 228 -9.21 14.61 4.28
CA PRO A 228 -10.50 14.10 3.84
C PRO A 228 -10.35 12.61 3.49
N ASN A 229 -11.18 11.76 4.08
CA ASN A 229 -11.18 10.33 3.79
C ASN A 229 -12.62 9.79 3.90
N ASP A 230 -13.19 9.33 2.78
CA ASP A 230 -14.63 8.99 2.70
C ASP A 230 -14.94 7.51 2.98
N GLY A 231 -13.95 6.70 3.41
CA GLY A 231 -14.14 5.29 3.77
C GLY A 231 -14.48 4.36 2.58
N PRO A 232 -14.63 3.03 2.80
CA PRO A 232 -14.54 2.30 4.07
C PRO A 232 -13.13 1.75 4.36
N HIS A 233 -12.80 1.59 5.65
CA HIS A 233 -11.53 1.03 6.15
C HIS A 233 -11.59 -0.50 6.33
N THR A 234 -12.16 -1.23 5.37
CA THR A 234 -12.20 -2.70 5.45
C THR A 234 -10.79 -3.24 5.23
N ARG A 235 -10.28 -4.01 6.19
CA ARG A 235 -8.99 -4.70 6.02
C ARG A 235 -9.10 -5.72 4.90
N LEU A 236 -8.18 -5.64 3.95
CA LEU A 236 -8.10 -6.59 2.84
C LEU A 236 -7.44 -7.89 3.31
N GLY A 237 -7.88 -9.00 2.72
CA GLY A 237 -7.35 -10.34 2.94
C GLY A 237 -6.04 -10.62 2.20
N THR A 238 -5.44 -9.62 1.55
CA THR A 238 -4.26 -9.76 0.69
C THR A 238 -3.13 -10.52 1.37
N ALA A 239 -2.68 -11.60 0.73
CA ALA A 239 -1.55 -12.39 1.20
C ALA A 239 -0.23 -11.64 0.94
N ARG A 240 0.27 -10.91 1.96
CA ARG A 240 1.51 -10.09 1.88
C ARG A 240 2.75 -10.72 2.51
N THR A 241 2.65 -11.97 2.97
CA THR A 241 3.78 -12.70 3.55
C THR A 241 3.96 -14.05 2.86
N VAL A 242 5.19 -14.57 2.87
CA VAL A 242 5.51 -15.87 2.25
C VAL A 242 4.61 -17.01 2.78
N PRO A 243 4.37 -17.16 4.11
CA PRO A 243 3.46 -18.19 4.60
C PRO A 243 2.03 -18.03 4.07
N LYS A 244 1.45 -16.83 4.17
CA LYS A 244 0.07 -16.57 3.71
C LYS A 244 -0.10 -16.82 2.21
N LEU A 245 0.87 -16.38 1.39
CA LEU A 245 0.81 -16.58 -0.05
C LEU A 245 1.03 -18.06 -0.42
N THR A 246 1.86 -18.78 0.36
CA THR A 246 2.04 -20.23 0.21
C THR A 246 0.75 -20.98 0.49
N ASP A 247 0.03 -20.63 1.56
CA ASP A 247 -1.22 -21.26 1.93
C ASP A 247 -2.31 -20.97 0.90
N LEU A 248 -2.43 -19.73 0.43
CA LEU A 248 -3.33 -19.39 -0.69
C LEU A 248 -3.00 -20.23 -1.93
N GLY A 249 -1.72 -20.32 -2.31
CA GLY A 249 -1.29 -21.08 -3.47
C GLY A 249 -1.52 -22.60 -3.38
N ARG A 250 -1.78 -23.15 -2.17
CA ARG A 250 -2.13 -24.57 -1.97
C ARG A 250 -3.61 -24.85 -2.12
N VAL A 251 -4.46 -23.82 -2.22
CA VAL A 251 -5.88 -24.02 -2.44
C VAL A 251 -6.09 -24.65 -3.82
N GLN A 252 -6.67 -25.84 -3.82
CA GLN A 252 -7.06 -26.55 -5.04
C GLN A 252 -8.35 -25.94 -5.60
N LEU A 253 -8.32 -25.50 -6.86
CA LEU A 253 -9.46 -24.93 -7.57
C LEU A 253 -10.24 -26.01 -8.34
N SER A 254 -9.59 -27.11 -8.71
CA SER A 254 -10.18 -28.27 -9.42
C SER A 254 -9.21 -29.46 -9.39
N LYS A 255 -9.53 -30.58 -10.05
CA LYS A 255 -8.70 -31.80 -10.03
C LYS A 255 -7.25 -31.56 -10.48
N SER A 256 -7.01 -30.60 -11.38
CA SER A 256 -5.71 -30.33 -12.00
C SER A 256 -5.13 -28.95 -11.65
N PHE A 257 -5.96 -27.98 -11.23
CA PHE A 257 -5.53 -26.59 -11.06
C PHE A 257 -5.54 -26.14 -9.60
N PHE A 258 -4.48 -25.44 -9.18
CA PHE A 258 -4.34 -24.77 -7.90
C PHE A 258 -4.36 -23.25 -8.08
N MET A 259 -4.67 -22.51 -7.00
CA MET A 259 -4.64 -21.05 -7.05
C MET A 259 -3.27 -20.52 -7.48
N ARG A 260 -2.18 -21.21 -7.12
CA ARG A 260 -0.81 -20.86 -7.54
C ARG A 260 -0.65 -20.74 -9.05
N ASP A 261 -1.31 -21.61 -9.82
CA ASP A 261 -1.24 -21.61 -11.28
C ASP A 261 -1.85 -20.33 -11.87
N MET A 262 -2.70 -19.66 -11.08
CA MET A 262 -3.46 -18.49 -11.49
C MET A 262 -2.81 -17.16 -11.08
N LEU A 263 -1.85 -17.17 -10.14
CA LEU A 263 -1.27 -15.96 -9.55
C LEU A 263 -0.06 -15.39 -10.30
N TYR A 264 0.53 -16.13 -11.25
CA TYR A 264 1.74 -15.65 -11.94
C TYR A 264 1.45 -14.49 -12.89
N SER A 265 2.33 -13.49 -12.89
CA SER A 265 2.33 -12.37 -13.82
C SER A 265 3.76 -11.90 -14.09
N GLU A 266 4.17 -11.84 -15.35
CA GLU A 266 5.50 -11.33 -15.72
C GLU A 266 5.68 -9.87 -15.31
N VAL A 267 4.61 -9.06 -15.42
CA VAL A 267 4.63 -7.67 -14.97
C VAL A 267 4.86 -7.59 -13.48
N ALA A 268 4.13 -8.39 -12.69
CA ALA A 268 4.33 -8.40 -11.24
C ALA A 268 5.74 -8.86 -10.86
N MET A 269 6.29 -9.86 -11.56
CA MET A 269 7.65 -10.34 -11.34
C MET A 269 8.71 -9.28 -11.67
N ILE A 270 8.67 -8.67 -12.86
CA ILE A 270 9.67 -7.69 -13.30
C ILE A 270 9.61 -6.42 -12.46
N HIS A 271 8.40 -6.02 -12.07
CA HIS A 271 8.19 -4.83 -11.28
C HIS A 271 8.08 -5.14 -9.80
N GLY A 272 8.31 -6.35 -9.28
CA GLY A 272 8.19 -6.63 -7.84
C GLY A 272 6.84 -6.24 -7.21
N LEU A 273 5.73 -6.36 -7.94
CA LEU A 273 4.37 -6.17 -7.41
C LEU A 273 3.85 -7.48 -6.81
N ASN A 274 2.92 -7.38 -5.85
CA ASN A 274 2.27 -8.57 -5.29
C ASN A 274 0.96 -8.88 -6.02
N ASN A 275 0.96 -9.92 -6.87
CA ASN A 275 -0.25 -10.35 -7.58
C ASN A 275 -1.11 -11.30 -6.74
N ALA A 276 -1.66 -10.81 -5.63
CA ALA A 276 -2.53 -11.57 -4.73
C ALA A 276 -3.90 -10.88 -4.54
N PRO A 277 -4.98 -11.64 -4.34
CA PRO A 277 -6.32 -11.09 -4.14
C PRO A 277 -6.50 -10.39 -2.80
N ASP A 278 -7.20 -9.26 -2.85
CA ASP A 278 -7.67 -8.52 -1.69
C ASP A 278 -8.84 -9.22 -1.01
N ASP A 279 -9.68 -9.92 -1.78
CA ASP A 279 -10.70 -10.87 -1.29
C ASP A 279 -10.37 -12.28 -1.80
N PRO A 280 -9.55 -13.05 -1.06
CA PRO A 280 -9.16 -14.39 -1.46
C PRO A 280 -10.36 -15.35 -1.59
N ASP A 281 -11.38 -15.21 -0.76
CA ASP A 281 -12.53 -16.12 -0.76
C ASP A 281 -13.36 -15.95 -2.03
N LEU A 282 -13.60 -14.70 -2.45
CA LEU A 282 -14.27 -14.40 -3.71
C LEU A 282 -13.44 -14.88 -4.91
N ALA A 283 -12.13 -14.62 -4.93
CA ALA A 283 -11.25 -15.09 -5.99
C ALA A 283 -11.22 -16.63 -6.11
N ILE A 284 -11.18 -17.34 -4.98
CA ILE A 284 -11.23 -18.81 -4.94
C ILE A 284 -12.57 -19.29 -5.48
N LYS A 285 -13.68 -18.69 -5.04
CA LYS A 285 -15.03 -19.05 -5.50
C LYS A 285 -15.17 -18.90 -7.02
N ALA A 286 -14.74 -17.76 -7.57
CA ALA A 286 -14.77 -17.50 -9.01
C ALA A 286 -13.81 -18.42 -9.78
N GLY A 287 -12.59 -18.59 -9.27
CA GLY A 287 -11.57 -19.46 -9.86
C GLY A 287 -11.98 -20.92 -9.93
N LYS A 288 -12.70 -21.44 -8.91
CA LYS A 288 -13.28 -22.80 -8.95
C LYS A 288 -14.24 -22.97 -10.11
N ARG A 289 -15.17 -22.04 -10.32
CA ARG A 289 -16.13 -22.08 -11.44
C ARG A 289 -15.41 -22.09 -12.78
N LEU A 290 -14.45 -21.19 -12.98
CA LEU A 290 -13.63 -21.15 -14.19
C LEU A 290 -12.90 -22.47 -14.44
N CYS A 291 -12.26 -23.03 -13.41
CA CYS A 291 -11.48 -24.25 -13.54
C CYS A 291 -12.37 -25.47 -13.80
N GLU A 292 -13.38 -25.71 -12.95
CA GLU A 292 -14.24 -26.89 -12.99
C GLU A 292 -15.13 -26.92 -14.24
N GLU A 293 -15.69 -25.77 -14.65
CA GLU A 293 -16.70 -25.74 -15.72
C GLU A 293 -16.11 -25.45 -17.10
N LEU A 294 -14.96 -24.75 -17.18
CA LEU A 294 -14.37 -24.37 -18.45
C LEU A 294 -13.02 -25.03 -18.70
N LEU A 295 -12.04 -24.89 -17.80
CA LEU A 295 -10.68 -25.35 -18.06
C LEU A 295 -10.52 -26.87 -18.01
N GLU A 296 -11.14 -27.56 -17.05
CA GLU A 296 -11.07 -29.02 -16.95
C GLU A 296 -11.72 -29.71 -18.16
N PRO A 297 -12.95 -29.37 -18.60
CA PRO A 297 -13.53 -29.98 -19.80
C PRO A 297 -12.74 -29.66 -21.07
N LEU A 298 -12.21 -28.44 -21.19
CA LEU A 298 -11.35 -28.05 -22.30
C LEU A 298 -10.06 -28.89 -22.32
N GLN A 299 -9.46 -29.12 -21.14
CA GLN A 299 -8.26 -29.93 -20.97
C GLN A 299 -8.52 -31.43 -21.23
N ASP A 300 -9.66 -31.95 -20.76
CA ASP A 300 -10.05 -33.35 -20.97
C ASP A 300 -10.24 -33.65 -22.46
N HIS A 301 -10.75 -32.68 -23.24
CA HIS A 301 -10.94 -32.86 -24.68
C HIS A 301 -9.66 -32.61 -25.50
N TRP A 302 -8.96 -31.50 -25.28
CA TRP A 302 -7.85 -31.08 -26.14
C TRP A 302 -6.45 -31.38 -25.57
N GLY A 303 -6.37 -31.86 -24.34
CA GLY A 303 -5.13 -32.11 -23.61
C GLY A 303 -4.65 -30.88 -22.82
N ARG A 304 -3.41 -30.97 -22.32
CA ARG A 304 -2.79 -29.99 -21.40
C ARG A 304 -3.05 -28.55 -21.82
N ILE A 305 -3.53 -27.73 -20.89
CA ILE A 305 -3.63 -26.28 -21.06
C ILE A 305 -2.36 -25.58 -20.54
N ALA A 306 -1.87 -24.58 -21.27
CA ALA A 306 -0.87 -23.64 -20.76
C ALA A 306 -1.56 -22.33 -20.37
N ILE A 307 -1.52 -21.98 -19.09
CA ILE A 307 -2.01 -20.69 -18.58
C ILE A 307 -0.97 -19.63 -18.93
N ARG A 308 -1.40 -18.61 -19.67
CA ARG A 308 -0.58 -17.45 -20.04
C ARG A 308 -0.82 -16.30 -19.06
N SER A 309 -2.06 -16.13 -18.65
CA SER A 309 -2.45 -15.24 -17.55
C SER A 309 -3.80 -15.68 -17.00
N ALA A 310 -4.08 -15.34 -15.74
CA ALA A 310 -5.34 -15.68 -15.10
C ALA A 310 -5.75 -14.57 -14.14
N TYR A 311 -5.59 -14.77 -12.83
CA TYR A 311 -5.85 -13.75 -11.83
C TYR A 311 -4.90 -12.57 -11.97
N ARG A 312 -5.44 -11.35 -11.88
CA ARG A 312 -4.69 -10.11 -11.80
C ARG A 312 -5.27 -9.23 -10.69
N SER A 313 -4.43 -8.81 -9.75
CA SER A 313 -4.82 -7.85 -8.72
C SER A 313 -5.11 -6.46 -9.30
N CYS A 314 -5.92 -5.68 -8.59
CA CYS A 314 -6.17 -4.27 -8.93
C CYS A 314 -4.88 -3.46 -9.05
N GLU A 315 -3.88 -3.77 -8.21
CA GLU A 315 -2.56 -3.12 -8.20
C GLU A 315 -1.80 -3.40 -9.52
N VAL A 316 -1.68 -4.68 -9.89
CA VAL A 316 -1.00 -5.08 -11.14
C VAL A 316 -1.77 -4.60 -12.37
N ASN A 317 -3.10 -4.70 -12.37
CA ASN A 317 -3.92 -4.25 -13.49
C ASN A 317 -3.86 -2.73 -13.69
N GLY A 318 -3.97 -1.96 -12.60
CA GLY A 318 -3.85 -0.51 -12.62
C GLY A 318 -2.48 -0.06 -13.13
N PHE A 319 -1.41 -0.70 -12.69
CA PHE A 319 -0.06 -0.44 -13.17
C PHE A 319 0.06 -0.70 -14.69
N CYS A 320 -0.41 -1.86 -15.16
CA CYS A 320 -0.43 -2.17 -16.59
C CYS A 320 -1.22 -1.12 -17.38
N ASN A 321 -2.42 -0.76 -16.93
CA ASN A 321 -3.25 0.24 -17.60
C ASN A 321 -2.55 1.60 -17.69
N ALA A 322 -1.88 2.03 -16.61
CA ALA A 322 -1.10 3.26 -16.59
C ALA A 322 0.08 3.21 -17.58
N MET A 323 0.80 2.08 -17.66
CA MET A 323 1.90 1.89 -18.62
C MET A 323 1.41 1.82 -20.06
N GLN A 324 0.25 1.20 -20.31
CA GLN A 324 -0.40 1.22 -21.63
C GLN A 324 -0.76 2.65 -22.05
N ARG A 325 -1.33 3.47 -21.16
CA ARG A 325 -1.63 4.89 -21.45
C ARG A 325 -0.36 5.67 -21.82
N LYS A 326 0.79 5.29 -21.23
CA LYS A 326 2.13 5.78 -21.60
C LYS A 326 2.72 5.12 -22.85
N LYS A 327 1.93 4.34 -23.60
CA LYS A 327 2.32 3.62 -24.83
C LYS A 327 3.51 2.67 -24.67
N LYS A 328 3.68 2.08 -23.48
CA LYS A 328 4.71 1.04 -23.25
C LYS A 328 4.20 -0.31 -23.77
N ALA A 329 5.03 -0.98 -24.57
CA ALA A 329 4.71 -2.31 -25.10
C ALA A 329 4.66 -3.36 -23.98
N GLY A 330 3.75 -4.34 -24.10
CA GLY A 330 3.64 -5.47 -23.15
C GLY A 330 2.75 -5.25 -21.94
N TYR A 331 2.14 -4.06 -21.78
CA TYR A 331 1.29 -3.73 -20.62
C TYR A 331 -0.21 -3.62 -20.96
N THR A 332 -0.67 -4.29 -22.02
CA THR A 332 -2.04 -4.13 -22.53
C THR A 332 -3.10 -4.64 -21.56
N CYS A 333 -3.78 -3.73 -20.85
CA CYS A 333 -4.82 -4.00 -19.86
C CYS A 333 -5.88 -2.88 -19.87
N ALA A 334 -7.17 -3.25 -19.80
CA ALA A 334 -8.25 -2.30 -19.56
C ALA A 334 -8.19 -1.71 -18.12
N SER A 335 -9.09 -0.77 -17.80
CA SER A 335 -9.19 -0.25 -16.43
C SER A 335 -9.57 -1.36 -15.43
N ASN A 336 -9.49 -1.07 -14.13
CA ASN A 336 -9.86 -2.05 -13.11
C ASN A 336 -11.35 -2.36 -13.19
N GLU A 337 -12.19 -1.34 -13.32
CA GLU A 337 -13.65 -1.43 -13.38
C GLU A 337 -14.09 -2.34 -14.53
N ASN A 338 -13.48 -2.18 -15.70
CA ASN A 338 -13.75 -3.01 -16.88
C ASN A 338 -13.19 -4.45 -16.77
N ASN A 339 -12.36 -4.75 -15.76
CA ASN A 339 -11.79 -6.08 -15.53
C ASN A 339 -12.33 -6.77 -14.27
N PHE A 340 -13.18 -6.10 -13.47
CA PHE A 340 -13.91 -6.75 -12.39
C PHE A 340 -14.77 -7.89 -12.94
N ALA A 341 -14.87 -9.00 -12.22
CA ALA A 341 -15.44 -10.26 -12.69
C ALA A 341 -14.80 -10.84 -14.00
N GLY A 342 -13.70 -10.26 -14.47
CA GLY A 342 -12.91 -10.71 -15.62
C GLY A 342 -11.58 -11.28 -15.16
N HIS A 343 -10.47 -10.55 -15.39
CA HIS A 343 -9.16 -10.94 -14.85
C HIS A 343 -8.97 -10.55 -13.37
N ILE A 344 -9.79 -9.66 -12.81
CA ILE A 344 -9.79 -9.31 -11.39
C ILE A 344 -10.91 -10.11 -10.72
N TRP A 345 -10.57 -11.29 -10.19
CA TRP A 345 -11.56 -12.27 -9.69
C TRP A 345 -12.09 -11.94 -8.29
N ASP A 346 -11.40 -11.07 -7.56
CA ASP A 346 -11.71 -10.67 -6.18
C ASP A 346 -12.59 -9.41 -6.11
N ARG A 347 -13.24 -9.05 -7.22
CA ARG A 347 -14.17 -7.93 -7.31
C ARG A 347 -15.39 -8.34 -8.12
N LEU A 348 -16.57 -8.03 -7.60
CA LEU A 348 -17.82 -8.12 -8.36
C LEU A 348 -17.84 -7.01 -9.42
N ASP A 349 -18.53 -7.25 -10.53
CA ASP A 349 -18.77 -6.23 -11.55
C ASP A 349 -19.73 -5.13 -11.06
N GLU A 350 -20.04 -4.17 -11.93
CA GLU A 350 -20.98 -3.08 -11.62
C GLU A 350 -22.41 -3.54 -11.30
N ASN A 351 -22.78 -4.76 -11.71
CA ASN A 351 -24.08 -5.37 -11.46
C ASN A 351 -24.06 -6.27 -10.20
N GLY A 352 -22.94 -6.31 -9.47
CA GLY A 352 -22.78 -7.16 -8.29
C GLY A 352 -22.60 -8.64 -8.61
N GLN A 353 -22.16 -8.97 -9.83
CA GLN A 353 -22.00 -10.34 -10.31
C GLN A 353 -20.55 -10.80 -10.26
N MET A 354 -20.38 -12.10 -10.05
CA MET A 354 -19.07 -12.76 -9.97
C MET A 354 -18.67 -13.35 -11.33
N GLY A 355 -17.37 -13.32 -11.61
CA GLY A 355 -16.79 -13.96 -12.78
C GLY A 355 -15.27 -14.14 -12.67
N ALA A 356 -14.74 -14.94 -13.58
CA ALA A 356 -13.31 -15.19 -13.69
C ALA A 356 -12.91 -15.51 -15.13
N MET A 357 -11.77 -14.98 -15.55
CA MET A 357 -11.20 -15.15 -16.89
C MET A 357 -9.74 -15.58 -16.82
N ALA A 358 -9.35 -16.48 -17.72
CA ALA A 358 -7.95 -16.81 -17.98
C ALA A 358 -7.62 -16.70 -19.47
N CYS A 359 -6.40 -16.28 -19.77
CA CYS A 359 -5.78 -16.38 -21.08
C CYS A 359 -5.00 -17.69 -21.15
N VAL A 360 -5.36 -18.55 -22.09
CA VAL A 360 -4.81 -19.90 -22.20
C VAL A 360 -4.35 -20.22 -23.62
N VAL A 361 -3.47 -21.20 -23.73
CA VAL A 361 -3.06 -21.84 -24.98
C VAL A 361 -3.30 -23.34 -24.85
N VAL A 362 -3.72 -23.97 -25.94
CA VAL A 362 -3.84 -25.43 -26.06
C VAL A 362 -2.67 -25.93 -26.94
N PRO A 363 -1.51 -26.32 -26.37
CA PRO A 363 -0.30 -26.58 -27.15
C PRO A 363 -0.46 -27.75 -28.12
N GLY A 364 -1.21 -28.79 -27.74
CA GLY A 364 -1.48 -29.94 -28.60
C GLY A 364 -2.32 -29.58 -29.84
N PHE A 365 -3.21 -28.58 -29.72
CA PHE A 365 -3.97 -28.04 -30.85
C PHE A 365 -3.06 -27.22 -31.76
N TRP A 366 -2.32 -26.26 -31.19
CA TRP A 366 -1.39 -25.42 -31.95
C TRP A 366 -0.35 -26.25 -32.72
N ALA A 367 0.14 -27.35 -32.15
CA ALA A 367 1.08 -28.23 -32.84
C ALA A 367 0.52 -28.88 -34.12
N LYS A 368 -0.81 -28.97 -34.26
CA LYS A 368 -1.50 -29.67 -35.35
C LYS A 368 -2.30 -28.74 -36.28
N ARG A 369 -2.58 -27.52 -35.85
CA ARG A 369 -3.52 -26.58 -36.47
C ARG A 369 -2.98 -25.15 -36.37
N GLN A 370 -2.37 -24.68 -37.45
CA GLN A 370 -1.73 -23.35 -37.54
C GLN A 370 -2.23 -22.57 -38.76
N GLU A 371 -3.20 -23.11 -39.51
CA GLU A 371 -3.77 -22.43 -40.67
C GLU A 371 -4.63 -21.26 -40.22
N GLN A 372 -4.68 -20.22 -41.05
CA GLN A 372 -5.47 -19.04 -40.76
C GLN A 372 -6.95 -19.42 -40.54
N GLY A 373 -7.52 -18.98 -39.42
CA GLY A 373 -8.90 -19.29 -39.04
C GLY A 373 -9.08 -20.57 -38.23
N ASP A 374 -8.03 -21.38 -38.00
CA ASP A 374 -8.12 -22.62 -37.21
C ASP A 374 -8.63 -22.39 -35.78
N TRP A 375 -8.40 -21.20 -35.21
CA TRP A 375 -8.94 -20.81 -33.91
C TRP A 375 -10.47 -20.94 -33.83
N ARG A 376 -11.19 -20.84 -34.96
CA ARG A 376 -12.66 -21.00 -35.01
C ARG A 376 -13.10 -22.42 -34.67
N ILE A 377 -12.24 -23.43 -34.85
CA ILE A 377 -12.52 -24.81 -34.46
C ILE A 377 -12.61 -24.90 -32.94
N LEU A 378 -11.65 -24.30 -32.23
CA LEU A 378 -11.69 -24.18 -30.77
C LEU A 378 -12.92 -23.39 -30.33
N ALA A 379 -13.18 -22.24 -30.95
CA ALA A 379 -14.31 -21.38 -30.62
C ALA A 379 -15.65 -22.10 -30.75
N ARG A 380 -15.88 -22.81 -31.87
CA ARG A 380 -17.10 -23.59 -32.12
C ARG A 380 -17.27 -24.70 -31.10
N TRP A 381 -16.22 -25.48 -30.85
CA TRP A 381 -16.28 -26.56 -29.87
C TRP A 381 -16.62 -26.03 -28.46
N ILE A 382 -15.96 -24.96 -28.03
CA ILE A 382 -16.26 -24.31 -26.74
C ILE A 382 -17.71 -23.83 -26.71
N HIS A 383 -18.20 -23.24 -27.80
CA HIS A 383 -19.56 -22.73 -27.88
C HIS A 383 -20.62 -23.81 -27.68
N GLU A 384 -20.40 -24.96 -28.32
CA GLU A 384 -21.33 -26.10 -28.30
C GLU A 384 -21.30 -26.88 -26.98
N HIS A 385 -20.18 -26.85 -26.24
CA HIS A 385 -19.96 -27.78 -25.12
C HIS A 385 -19.82 -27.10 -23.76
N LEU A 386 -19.42 -25.83 -23.69
CA LEU A 386 -19.05 -25.19 -22.41
C LEU A 386 -19.96 -24.01 -22.03
N PRO A 387 -20.22 -23.81 -20.72
CA PRO A 387 -21.00 -22.67 -20.21
C PRO A 387 -20.18 -21.36 -20.16
N TYR A 388 -19.38 -21.06 -21.19
CA TYR A 388 -18.58 -19.85 -21.25
C TYR A 388 -19.46 -18.58 -21.33
N SER A 389 -18.95 -17.45 -20.83
CA SER A 389 -19.51 -16.11 -21.02
C SER A 389 -18.89 -15.41 -22.22
N THR A 390 -17.57 -15.24 -22.23
CA THR A 390 -16.86 -14.52 -23.30
C THR A 390 -15.64 -15.29 -23.79
N LEU A 391 -15.37 -15.23 -25.09
CA LEU A 391 -14.13 -15.70 -25.72
C LEU A 391 -13.46 -14.56 -26.48
N TYR A 392 -12.13 -14.46 -26.35
CA TYR A 392 -11.33 -13.52 -27.13
C TYR A 392 -10.04 -14.18 -27.64
N PHE A 393 -9.92 -14.41 -28.95
CA PHE A 393 -8.77 -15.07 -29.55
C PHE A 393 -7.66 -14.11 -30.00
N PHE A 394 -6.41 -14.55 -29.89
CA PHE A 394 -5.20 -13.81 -30.27
C PHE A 394 -4.41 -14.58 -31.36
N PRO A 395 -3.70 -13.88 -32.27
CA PRO A 395 -3.00 -14.52 -33.39
C PRO A 395 -1.91 -15.52 -32.97
N THR A 396 -1.18 -15.21 -31.90
CA THR A 396 -0.04 -16.03 -31.47
C THR A 396 -0.52 -17.27 -30.74
N TYR A 397 -0.16 -18.45 -31.26
CA TYR A 397 -0.48 -19.77 -30.71
C TYR A 397 -1.97 -20.11 -30.57
N TRP A 398 -2.83 -19.33 -31.24
CA TRP A 398 -4.26 -19.30 -30.95
C TRP A 398 -4.55 -19.17 -29.46
N ALA A 399 -3.75 -18.37 -28.74
CA ALA A 399 -4.05 -18.04 -27.35
C ALA A 399 -5.43 -17.39 -27.29
N PHE A 400 -6.18 -17.63 -26.22
CA PHE A 400 -7.48 -16.99 -26.06
C PHE A 400 -7.83 -16.75 -24.61
N ASN A 401 -8.56 -15.67 -24.38
CA ASN A 401 -9.27 -15.47 -23.14
C ASN A 401 -10.53 -16.32 -23.13
N ILE A 402 -10.77 -17.04 -22.04
CA ILE A 402 -12.00 -17.75 -21.74
C ILE A 402 -12.52 -17.30 -20.38
N GLY A 403 -13.74 -16.76 -20.39
CA GLY A 403 -14.38 -16.18 -19.21
C GLY A 403 -15.60 -16.98 -18.76
N TRP A 404 -15.69 -17.22 -17.45
CA TRP A 404 -16.89 -17.67 -16.75
C TRP A 404 -17.56 -16.47 -16.06
N HIS A 405 -18.89 -16.41 -16.04
CA HIS A 405 -19.64 -15.34 -15.39
C HIS A 405 -21.00 -15.84 -14.88
N GLU A 406 -21.51 -15.27 -13.78
CA GLU A 406 -22.83 -15.61 -13.24
C GLU A 406 -23.98 -15.29 -14.22
N CYS A 407 -23.82 -14.26 -15.05
CA CYS A 407 -24.71 -13.95 -16.16
C CYS A 407 -23.92 -14.00 -17.49
N PRO A 408 -23.91 -15.14 -18.21
CA PRO A 408 -23.08 -15.30 -19.41
C PRO A 408 -23.55 -14.43 -20.60
N GLU A 409 -22.62 -13.72 -21.24
CA GLU A 409 -22.90 -12.93 -22.46
C GLU A 409 -23.00 -13.78 -23.73
N LYS A 410 -22.33 -14.94 -23.74
CA LYS A 410 -22.12 -15.82 -24.90
C LYS A 410 -21.50 -15.12 -26.12
N SER A 411 -20.50 -14.26 -25.89
CA SER A 411 -19.84 -13.48 -26.95
C SER A 411 -18.49 -14.07 -27.38
N ILE A 412 -18.19 -14.08 -28.69
CA ILE A 412 -16.90 -14.54 -29.25
C ILE A 412 -16.29 -13.45 -30.13
N LYS A 413 -15.07 -13.04 -29.81
CA LYS A 413 -14.29 -12.05 -30.56
C LYS A 413 -12.89 -12.57 -30.87
N SER A 414 -12.22 -11.96 -31.84
CA SER A 414 -10.87 -12.35 -32.23
C SER A 414 -10.05 -11.19 -32.78
N TYR A 415 -8.76 -11.16 -32.42
CA TYR A 415 -7.72 -10.44 -33.15
C TYR A 415 -6.98 -11.35 -34.15
N ALA A 416 -7.15 -12.67 -34.05
CA ALA A 416 -6.66 -13.62 -35.05
C ALA A 416 -7.57 -13.60 -36.28
N GLU A 417 -6.97 -13.65 -37.47
CA GLU A 417 -7.76 -13.64 -38.69
C GLU A 417 -8.60 -14.92 -38.86
N PRO A 418 -9.86 -14.82 -39.31
CA PRO A 418 -10.57 -13.57 -39.62
C PRO A 418 -11.00 -12.83 -38.35
N ALA A 419 -10.56 -11.58 -38.18
CA ALA A 419 -10.74 -10.80 -36.95
C ALA A 419 -12.17 -10.28 -36.77
N GLY A 420 -12.50 -9.84 -35.55
CA GLY A 420 -13.81 -9.29 -35.19
C GLY A 420 -14.71 -10.28 -34.44
N THR A 421 -16.02 -10.05 -34.51
CA THR A 421 -17.03 -10.90 -33.86
C THR A 421 -17.26 -12.17 -34.68
N PHE A 422 -17.33 -13.32 -34.00
CA PHE A 422 -17.66 -14.60 -34.62
C PHE A 422 -18.96 -15.15 -34.07
N THR A 423 -19.85 -15.54 -34.97
CA THR A 423 -21.09 -16.25 -34.66
C THR A 423 -20.95 -17.67 -35.21
N PRO A 424 -20.86 -18.68 -34.32
CA PRO A 424 -20.70 -20.08 -34.72
C PRO A 424 -21.83 -20.60 -35.61
#